data_AF-A0A061P2E0-F1
#
_entry.id   AF-A0A061P2E0-F1
#
_cell.length_a   1.000
_cell.length_b   1.000
_cell.length_c   1.000
_cell.angle_alpha   90.00
_cell.angle_beta   90.00
_cell.angle_gamma   90.00
#
_symmetry.space_group_name_H-M   'P 1'
#
loop_
_entity.id
_entity.type
_entity.pdbx_description
1 polymer ?
#
loop_
_entity_poly.entity_id
_entity_poly.type
_entity_poly.pdbx_seq_one_letter_code
_entity_poly.pdbx_strand_id
1 'polypeptide(L)'
;MELMTIIRAEIRRAINGGRNKREPQTNVMATVTSFNNNGVMVRFDDGGDAVGPYKRLEHYSPSNGDRVQLARVGVRGKYVVQGKVV
;
A
#
# COMPACT_ATOMS: atom_id res chain seq x y z
N MET A 1 26.77 -18.26 33.72
CA MET A 1 25.78 -17.40 33.05
C MET A 1 24.43 -18.10 33.11
N GLU A 2 23.50 -17.53 33.88
CA GLU A 2 22.20 -18.13 34.22
C GLU A 2 21.25 -18.16 33.01
N LEU A 3 20.67 -19.33 32.71
CA LEU A 3 19.72 -19.56 31.62
C LEU A 3 18.54 -18.56 31.64
N MET A 4 18.17 -18.12 32.86
CA MET A 4 17.12 -17.13 33.09
C MET A 4 17.41 -15.76 32.46
N THR A 5 18.68 -15.37 32.34
CA THR A 5 19.06 -14.08 31.76
C THR A 5 18.91 -14.09 30.24
N ILE A 6 19.18 -15.24 29.61
CA ILE A 6 19.02 -15.45 28.16
C ILE A 6 17.54 -15.42 27.79
N ILE A 7 16.69 -16.13 28.54
CA ILE A 7 15.24 -16.15 28.30
C ILE A 7 14.64 -14.74 28.46
N ARG A 8 15.07 -13.99 29.48
CA ARG A 8 14.58 -12.62 29.72
C ARG A 8 15.03 -11.64 28.64
N ALA A 9 16.23 -11.82 28.08
CA ALA A 9 16.72 -11.05 26.93
C ALA A 9 15.91 -11.36 25.66
N GLU A 10 15.58 -12.63 25.44
CA GLU A 10 14.80 -13.06 24.27
C GLU A 10 13.34 -12.58 24.34
N ILE A 11 12.71 -12.63 25.51
CA ILE A 11 11.38 -12.05 25.74
C ILE A 11 11.40 -10.53 25.49
N ARG A 12 12.43 -9.81 25.96
CA ARG A 12 12.57 -8.37 25.68
C ARG A 12 12.80 -8.09 24.20
N ARG A 13 13.57 -8.92 23.50
CA ARG A 13 13.72 -8.83 22.04
C ARG A 13 12.40 -9.08 21.31
N ALA A 14 11.61 -10.05 21.74
CA ALA A 14 10.30 -10.34 21.17
C ALA A 14 9.26 -9.23 21.46
N ILE A 15 9.31 -8.62 22.64
CA ILE A 15 8.46 -7.46 22.99
C ILE A 15 8.88 -6.22 22.19
N ASN A 16 10.18 -5.94 22.10
CA ASN A 16 10.70 -4.76 21.38
C ASN A 16 10.69 -4.92 19.85
N GLY A 17 10.74 -6.15 19.34
CA GLY A 17 10.66 -6.51 17.92
C GLY A 17 9.28 -7.04 17.49
N GLY A 18 8.29 -6.97 18.38
CA GLY A 18 6.98 -7.59 18.22
C GLY A 18 6.08 -6.83 17.27
N ARG A 19 6.21 -7.14 15.97
CA ARG A 19 5.36 -6.74 14.85
C ARG A 19 5.39 -5.24 14.57
N ASN A 20 5.97 -4.91 13.42
CA ASN A 20 5.70 -3.72 12.61
C ASN A 20 4.45 -2.99 13.10
N LYS A 21 4.61 -1.77 13.62
CA LYS A 21 3.56 -0.77 13.54
C LYS A 21 3.18 -0.70 12.06
N ARG A 22 2.22 -1.54 11.62
CA ARG A 22 1.52 -1.33 10.37
C ARG A 22 0.71 -0.09 10.65
N GLU A 23 1.36 1.06 10.47
CA GLU A 23 0.63 2.30 10.32
C GLU A 23 -0.49 2.01 9.32
N PRO A 24 -1.74 2.34 9.65
CA PRO A 24 -2.88 1.96 8.86
C PRO A 24 -2.64 2.37 7.41
N GLN A 25 -2.79 1.41 6.49
CA GLN A 25 -2.75 1.68 5.06
C GLN A 25 -3.76 2.78 4.80
N THR A 26 -3.28 4.00 4.53
CA THR A 26 -4.15 5.08 4.08
C THR A 26 -4.58 4.69 2.67
N ASN A 27 -5.70 3.99 2.59
CA ASN A 27 -6.27 3.60 1.33
C ASN A 27 -6.97 4.80 0.73
N VAL A 28 -6.63 5.14 -0.50
CA VAL A 28 -7.19 6.28 -1.22
C VAL A 28 -7.99 5.75 -2.39
N MET A 29 -9.13 6.39 -2.66
CA MET A 29 -9.97 6.07 -3.81
C MET A 29 -9.59 6.94 -5.00
N ALA A 30 -9.59 6.35 -6.19
CA ALA A 30 -9.37 7.06 -7.42
C ALA A 30 -10.07 6.36 -8.60
N THR A 31 -10.14 7.05 -9.72
CA THR A 31 -10.67 6.52 -10.98
C THR A 31 -9.53 6.35 -11.99
N VAL A 32 -9.45 5.20 -12.65
CA VAL A 32 -8.47 4.96 -13.72
C VAL A 32 -8.80 5.82 -14.93
N THR A 33 -7.85 6.65 -15.37
CA THR A 33 -8.01 7.49 -16.55
C THR A 33 -7.32 6.91 -17.78
N SER A 34 -6.19 6.22 -17.58
CA SER A 34 -5.44 5.53 -18.62
C SER A 34 -4.49 4.50 -18.00
N PHE A 35 -4.02 3.55 -18.80
CA PHE A 35 -3.04 2.55 -18.36
C PHE A 35 -2.16 2.10 -19.53
N ASN A 36 -0.94 1.69 -19.21
CA ASN A 36 0.03 1.14 -20.15
C ASN A 36 0.97 0.14 -19.45
N ASN A 37 2.01 -0.32 -20.15
CA ASN A 37 3.00 -1.26 -19.59
C ASN A 37 3.77 -0.68 -18.38
N ASN A 38 3.82 0.65 -18.23
CA ASN A 38 4.53 1.30 -17.12
C ASN A 38 3.68 1.37 -15.84
N GLY A 39 2.35 1.41 -15.97
CA GLY A 39 1.41 1.39 -14.85
C GLY A 39 0.05 2.01 -15.18
N VAL A 40 -0.65 2.45 -14.14
CA VAL A 40 -2.01 3.00 -14.21
C VAL A 40 -1.99 4.48 -13.82
N MET A 41 -2.57 5.34 -14.65
CA MET A 41 -2.84 6.73 -14.32
C MET A 41 -4.23 6.82 -13.69
N VAL A 42 -4.34 7.56 -12.59
CA VAL A 42 -5.59 7.69 -11.84
C VAL A 42 -5.90 9.15 -11.55
N ARG A 43 -7.18 9.48 -11.48
CA ARG A 43 -7.67 10.75 -10.94
C ARG A 43 -8.23 10.49 -9.55
N PHE A 44 -7.69 11.16 -8.54
CA PHE A 44 -8.22 11.07 -7.18
C PHE A 44 -9.61 11.72 -7.09
N ASP A 45 -10.42 11.25 -6.14
CA ASP A 45 -11.80 11.71 -5.96
C ASP A 45 -11.90 13.20 -5.53
N ASP A 46 -10.78 13.83 -5.17
CA ASP A 46 -10.67 15.26 -4.84
C ASP A 46 -10.81 16.20 -6.05
N GLY A 47 -10.98 15.63 -7.26
CA GLY A 47 -11.23 16.40 -8.48
C GLY A 47 -9.97 16.96 -9.15
N GLY A 48 -8.79 16.48 -8.76
CA GLY A 48 -7.52 16.89 -9.36
C GLY A 48 -7.27 16.35 -10.78
N ASP A 49 -6.08 16.67 -11.30
CA ASP A 49 -5.57 16.09 -12.55
C ASP A 49 -5.20 14.61 -12.37
N ALA A 50 -5.11 13.89 -13.50
CA ALA A 50 -4.65 12.51 -13.48
C ALA A 50 -3.17 12.42 -13.12
N VAL A 51 -2.84 11.53 -12.19
CA VAL A 51 -1.50 11.35 -11.61
C VAL A 51 -1.08 9.89 -11.64
N GLY A 52 0.23 9.64 -11.75
CA GLY A 52 0.81 8.31 -11.94
C GLY A 52 2.08 8.35 -12.80
N PRO A 53 2.52 7.22 -13.38
CA PRO A 53 1.88 5.90 -13.36
C PRO A 53 2.13 5.13 -12.07
N TYR A 54 1.07 4.60 -11.47
CA TYR A 54 1.16 3.72 -10.30
C TYR A 54 1.27 2.26 -10.70
N LYS A 55 2.06 1.48 -9.95
CA LYS A 55 2.10 0.02 -10.12
C LYS A 55 0.77 -0.58 -9.69
N ARG A 56 0.44 -1.74 -10.25
CA ARG A 56 -0.76 -2.52 -9.94
C ARG A 56 -0.38 -3.89 -9.42
N LEU A 57 -1.27 -4.50 -8.63
CA LEU A 57 -1.16 -5.92 -8.31
C LEU A 57 -1.41 -6.78 -9.55
N GLU A 58 -0.75 -7.93 -9.61
CA GLU A 58 -0.74 -8.82 -10.78
C GLU A 58 -2.13 -9.32 -11.19
N HIS A 59 -3.00 -9.57 -10.20
CA HIS A 59 -4.36 -10.05 -10.44
C HIS A 59 -5.33 -8.96 -10.94
N TYR A 60 -4.94 -7.69 -10.88
CA TYR A 60 -5.81 -6.59 -11.30
C TYR A 60 -5.60 -6.25 -12.78
N SER A 61 -6.65 -6.41 -13.59
CA SER A 61 -6.69 -5.95 -14.99
C SER A 61 -7.39 -4.59 -15.09
N PRO A 62 -6.67 -3.49 -15.38
CA PRO A 62 -7.24 -2.15 -15.39
C PRO A 62 -8.11 -1.91 -16.62
N SER A 63 -9.22 -1.20 -16.41
CA SER A 63 -10.03 -0.58 -17.45
C SER A 63 -10.20 0.91 -17.18
N ASN A 64 -10.35 1.72 -18.24
CA ASN A 64 -10.63 3.15 -18.07
C ASN A 64 -12.01 3.33 -17.41
N GLY A 65 -12.08 4.22 -16.44
CA GLY A 65 -13.28 4.45 -15.63
C GLY A 65 -13.41 3.51 -14.43
N ASP A 66 -12.50 2.54 -14.24
CA ASP A 66 -12.52 1.70 -13.04
C ASP A 66 -12.28 2.55 -11.79
N ARG A 67 -13.19 2.44 -10.82
CA ARG A 67 -12.97 2.96 -9.47
C ARG A 67 -12.08 1.98 -8.73
N VAL A 68 -10.95 2.46 -8.23
CA VAL A 68 -9.89 1.62 -7.65
C VAL A 68 -9.50 2.08 -6.26
N GLN A 69 -9.04 1.13 -5.46
CA GLN A 69 -8.40 1.39 -4.18
C GLN A 69 -6.88 1.39 -4.34
N LEU A 70 -6.25 2.45 -3.84
CA LEU A 70 -4.80 2.61 -3.81
C LEU A 70 -4.27 2.47 -2.40
N ALA A 71 -3.30 1.57 -2.20
CA ALA A 71 -2.57 1.45 -0.95
C ALA A 71 -1.30 2.30 -0.97
N ARG A 72 -1.09 3.10 0.07
CA ARG A 72 0.15 3.88 0.25
C ARG A 72 1.34 2.98 0.54
N VAL A 73 2.47 3.22 -0.13
CA VAL A 73 3.68 2.38 -0.04
C VAL A 73 4.78 3.09 0.73
N GLY A 74 4.63 3.21 2.06
CA GLY A 74 5.68 3.64 3.02
C GLY A 74 6.28 5.06 2.85
N VAL A 75 6.12 5.68 1.68
CA VAL A 75 6.66 6.98 1.26
C VAL A 75 5.48 7.85 0.84
N ARG A 76 5.53 9.14 1.18
CA ARG A 76 4.48 10.11 0.81
C ARG A 76 4.35 10.18 -0.72
N GLY A 77 3.12 10.10 -1.23
CA GLY A 77 2.82 10.20 -2.66
C GLY A 77 3.03 8.93 -3.50
N LYS A 78 3.56 7.85 -2.91
CA LYS A 78 3.69 6.56 -3.60
C LYS A 78 2.54 5.63 -3.25
N TYR A 79 1.88 5.12 -4.29
CA TYR A 79 0.74 4.23 -4.17
C TYR A 79 0.88 3.00 -5.08
N VAL A 80 0.16 1.93 -4.73
CA VAL A 80 -0.05 0.76 -5.57
C VAL A 80 -1.55 0.53 -5.71
N VAL A 81 -2.00 0.32 -6.94
CA VAL A 81 -3.39 -0.03 -7.25
C VAL A 81 -3.64 -1.46 -6.82
N GLN A 82 -4.53 -1.65 -5.83
CA GLN A 82 -4.86 -2.96 -5.30
C GLN A 82 -5.87 -3.68 -6.19
N GLY A 83 -6.90 -2.98 -6.66
CA GLY A 83 -7.95 -3.56 -7.49
C GLY A 83 -9.11 -2.60 -7.68
N LYS A 84 -10.09 -3.08 -8.46
CA LYS A 84 -11.37 -2.41 -8.68
C LYS A 84 -12.28 -2.57 -7.46
N VAL A 85 -13.00 -1.52 -7.14
CA VAL A 85 -14.12 -1.52 -6.19
C VAL A 85 -15.41 -1.64 -7.01
N VAL A 86 -16.22 -2.65 -6.68
CA VAL A 86 -17.52 -2.96 -7.35
C VAL A 86 -18.66 -2.36 -6.56
#